data_AF-A0A9E1ZVW7-F1
#
_entry.id   AF-A0A9E1ZVW7-F1
#
_cell.length_a   1.000
_cell.length_b   1.000
_cell.length_c   1.000
_cell.angle_alpha   90.00
_cell.angle_beta   90.00
_cell.angle_gamma   90.00
#
_symmetry.space_group_name_H-M   'P 1'
#
loop_
_entity.id
_entity.type
_entity.pdbx_description
1 polymer ?
#
loop_
_entity_poly.entity_id
_entity_poly.type
_entity_poly.pdbx_seq_one_letter_code
_entity_poly.pdbx_strand_id
1 'polypeptide(L)'
;MGNNLKLYFGIFSLVILLIMVALPTVIILFFGMLPSLVAFIVDRSARKSQAICVGSMNFAGVFPSLMKLWIDTENSYEAATEIFSDVFIIALMYSAAAFGYLMYMVIPPMVTTFLNVMAQRRIALLRAAQKKIIGEWGPEVAQIVADAEEEEDMVEVKGASISADESDPDIQDITDLEDDEGIIMEDLR
;
A
#
# COMPACT_ATOMS: atom_id res chain seq x y z
N MET A 1 -38.70 -10.78 -0.88
CA MET A 1 -38.14 -9.42 -0.65
C MET A 1 -38.28 -8.91 0.80
N GLY A 2 -39.30 -9.30 1.57
CA GLY A 2 -39.57 -8.74 2.91
C GLY A 2 -38.58 -9.07 4.05
N ASN A 3 -37.87 -10.21 4.00
CA ASN A 3 -36.97 -10.60 5.10
C ASN A 3 -35.68 -9.78 5.13
N ASN A 4 -35.08 -9.50 3.97
CA ASN A 4 -33.91 -8.63 3.88
C ASN A 4 -34.25 -7.20 4.32
N LEU A 5 -35.44 -6.71 3.97
CA LEU A 5 -35.89 -5.38 4.36
C LEU A 5 -36.09 -5.28 5.89
N LYS A 6 -36.73 -6.27 6.52
CA LYS A 6 -36.86 -6.34 7.99
C LYS A 6 -35.50 -6.47 8.69
N LEU A 7 -34.57 -7.22 8.11
CA LEU A 7 -33.19 -7.32 8.59
C LEU A 7 -32.50 -5.96 8.56
N TYR A 8 -32.58 -5.23 7.43
CA TYR A 8 -32.00 -3.89 7.32
C TYR A 8 -32.61 -2.90 8.31
N PHE A 9 -33.95 -2.91 8.48
CA PHE A 9 -34.60 -2.07 9.48
C PHE A 9 -34.22 -2.44 10.92
N GLY A 10 -34.07 -3.72 11.23
CA GLY A 10 -33.59 -4.19 12.53
C GLY A 10 -32.15 -3.76 12.80
N ILE A 11 -31.26 -3.94 11.82
CA ILE A 11 -29.86 -3.48 11.90
C ILE A 11 -29.81 -1.96 12.06
N PHE A 12 -30.58 -1.22 11.28
CA PHE A 12 -30.61 0.25 11.34
C PHE A 12 -31.09 0.77 12.70
N SER A 13 -32.15 0.18 13.25
CA SER A 13 -32.67 0.50 14.59
C SER A 13 -31.64 0.18 15.69
N LEU A 14 -30.99 -0.99 15.60
CA LEU A 14 -29.92 -1.38 16.51
C LEU A 14 -28.74 -0.40 16.47
N VAL A 15 -28.31 0.01 15.26
CA VAL A 15 -27.22 0.96 15.07
C VAL A 15 -27.58 2.33 15.65
N ILE A 16 -28.81 2.82 15.45
CA ILE A 16 -29.26 4.10 16.02
C ILE A 16 -29.27 4.05 17.55
N LEU A 17 -29.80 2.97 18.13
CA LEU A 17 -29.80 2.78 19.59
C LEU A 17 -28.37 2.76 20.13
N LEU A 18 -27.47 2.05 19.44
CA LEU A 18 -26.07 1.96 19.83
C LEU A 18 -25.36 3.31 19.76
N ILE A 19 -25.62 4.12 18.71
CA ILE A 19 -25.08 5.48 18.60
C ILE A 19 -25.61 6.37 19.72
N MET A 20 -26.90 6.26 20.08
CA MET A 20 -27.52 7.03 21.17
C MET A 20 -26.87 6.74 22.53
N VAL A 21 -26.59 5.47 22.84
CA VAL A 21 -25.90 5.07 24.08
C VAL A 21 -24.42 5.44 24.03
N ALA A 22 -23.81 5.39 22.85
CA ALA A 22 -22.39 5.65 22.64
C ALA A 22 -22.08 7.13 22.32
N LEU A 23 -23.03 8.06 22.44
CA LEU A 23 -22.86 9.46 22.02
C LEU A 23 -21.56 10.11 22.54
N PRO A 24 -21.23 10.04 23.85
CA PRO A 24 -20.01 10.66 24.37
C PRO A 24 -18.74 10.00 23.81
N THR A 25 -18.79 8.69 23.56
CA THR A 25 -17.68 7.93 22.97
C THR A 25 -17.44 8.38 21.53
N VAL A 26 -18.50 8.64 20.76
CA VAL A 26 -18.41 9.13 19.38
C VAL A 26 -17.81 10.53 19.35
N ILE A 27 -18.16 11.41 20.31
CA ILE A 27 -17.58 12.75 20.41
C ILE A 27 -16.06 12.65 20.67
N ILE A 28 -15.64 11.86 21.66
CA ILE A 28 -14.21 11.68 21.95
C ILE A 28 -13.48 11.09 20.75
N LEU A 29 -14.04 10.06 20.13
CA LEU A 29 -13.42 9.42 18.98
C LEU A 29 -13.33 10.38 17.79
N PHE A 30 -14.38 11.15 17.52
CA PHE A 30 -14.41 12.08 16.39
C PHE A 30 -13.35 13.17 16.50
N PHE A 31 -13.27 13.85 17.65
CA PHE A 31 -12.30 14.93 17.87
C PHE A 31 -10.89 14.42 18.16
N GLY A 32 -10.75 13.29 18.84
CA GLY A 32 -9.46 12.65 19.11
C GLY A 32 -8.83 12.01 17.86
N MET A 33 -9.66 11.49 16.95
CA MET A 33 -9.19 10.84 15.72
C MET A 33 -9.06 11.79 14.52
N LEU A 34 -9.25 13.11 14.71
CA LEU A 34 -9.04 14.11 13.64
C LEU A 34 -7.67 14.01 12.96
N PRO A 35 -6.53 13.89 13.69
CA PRO A 35 -5.21 13.77 13.07
C PRO A 35 -5.08 12.54 12.16
N SER A 36 -5.66 11.40 12.56
CA SER A 36 -5.68 10.18 11.74
C SER A 36 -6.56 10.32 10.49
N LEU A 37 -7.64 11.11 10.55
CA LEU A 37 -8.45 11.43 9.38
C LEU A 37 -7.65 12.25 8.37
N VAL A 38 -6.90 13.25 8.86
CA VAL A 38 -5.97 14.03 8.03
C VAL A 38 -4.92 13.12 7.40
N ALA A 39 -4.32 12.23 8.18
CA ALA A 39 -3.34 11.26 7.66
C ALA A 39 -3.94 10.36 6.58
N PHE A 40 -5.19 9.92 6.74
CA PHE A 40 -5.88 9.11 5.74
C PHE A 40 -6.12 9.84 4.41
N ILE A 41 -6.42 11.13 4.46
CA ILE A 41 -6.63 11.98 3.27
C ILE A 41 -5.30 12.29 2.58
N VAL A 42 -4.24 12.56 3.35
CA VAL A 42 -2.92 12.95 2.83
C VAL A 42 -2.13 11.74 2.29
N ASP A 43 -2.43 10.53 2.76
CA ASP A 43 -1.67 9.34 2.40
C ASP A 43 -1.80 8.97 0.91
N ARG A 44 -0.74 9.25 0.16
CA ARG A 44 -0.55 8.90 -1.25
C ARG A 44 0.17 7.56 -1.45
N SER A 45 0.56 6.86 -0.38
CA SER A 45 1.30 5.61 -0.47
C SER A 45 0.40 4.46 -0.95
N ALA A 46 0.95 3.56 -1.78
CA ALA A 46 0.19 2.46 -2.39
C ALA A 46 -0.49 1.52 -1.37
N ARG A 47 0.06 1.38 -0.17
CA ARG A 47 -0.48 0.52 0.91
C ARG A 47 -1.11 1.30 2.05
N LYS A 48 -1.28 2.63 1.90
CA LYS A 48 -1.74 3.51 2.98
C LYS A 48 -0.97 3.33 4.31
N SER A 49 0.36 3.20 4.22
CA SER A 49 1.20 2.89 5.39
C SER A 49 1.29 4.04 6.38
N GLN A 50 1.19 5.29 5.92
CA GLN A 50 1.16 6.47 6.79
C GLN A 50 -0.14 6.49 7.60
N ALA A 51 -1.28 6.28 6.93
CA ALA A 51 -2.59 6.30 7.57
C ALA A 51 -2.74 5.18 8.61
N ILE A 52 -2.21 3.98 8.32
CA ILE A 52 -2.24 2.85 9.26
C ILE A 52 -1.36 3.13 10.49
N CYS A 53 -0.14 3.65 10.28
CA CYS A 53 0.78 3.94 11.37
C CYS A 53 0.29 5.08 12.27
N VAL A 54 -0.14 6.19 11.68
CA VAL A 54 -0.71 7.33 12.43
C VAL A 54 -2.03 6.93 13.07
N GLY A 55 -2.88 6.18 12.38
CA GLY A 55 -4.18 5.73 12.87
C GLY A 55 -4.07 4.85 14.11
N SER A 56 -3.18 3.85 14.09
CA SER A 56 -2.97 2.97 15.25
C SER A 56 -2.35 3.72 16.43
N MET A 57 -1.36 4.59 16.18
CA MET A 57 -0.71 5.35 17.24
C MET A 57 -1.65 6.40 17.85
N ASN A 58 -2.43 7.11 17.03
CA ASN A 58 -3.43 8.06 17.51
C ASN A 58 -4.51 7.36 18.34
N PHE A 59 -5.00 6.20 17.88
CA PHE A 59 -5.96 5.40 18.64
C PHE A 59 -5.40 4.98 20.01
N ALA A 60 -4.13 4.57 20.07
CA ALA A 60 -3.47 4.26 21.33
C ALA A 60 -3.39 5.47 22.28
N GLY A 61 -3.23 6.68 21.76
CA GLY A 61 -3.25 7.93 22.55
C GLY A 61 -4.65 8.36 23.00
N VAL A 62 -5.68 8.03 22.23
CA VAL A 62 -7.10 8.31 22.54
C VAL A 62 -7.68 7.27 23.51
N PHE A 63 -7.11 6.07 23.55
CA PHE A 63 -7.57 4.94 24.36
C PHE A 63 -7.69 5.23 25.87
N PRO A 64 -6.72 5.89 26.55
CA PRO A 64 -6.86 6.21 27.98
C PRO A 64 -8.07 7.09 28.27
N SER A 65 -8.41 8.01 27.37
CA SER A 65 -9.58 8.89 27.51
C SER A 65 -10.90 8.15 27.28
N LEU A 66 -10.93 7.14 26.40
CA LEU A 66 -12.07 6.22 26.30
C LEU A 66 -12.25 5.43 27.59
N MET A 67 -11.16 4.91 28.15
CA MET A 67 -11.20 4.15 29.40
C MET A 67 -11.71 5.00 30.57
N LYS A 68 -11.25 6.25 30.68
CA LYS A 68 -11.75 7.21 31.67
C LYS A 68 -13.24 7.48 31.51
N LEU A 69 -13.71 7.68 30.28
CA LEU A 69 -15.14 7.89 30.00
C LEU A 69 -16.00 6.69 30.40
N TRP A 70 -15.53 5.48 30.08
CA TRP A 70 -16.28 4.24 30.30
C TRP A 70 -16.34 3.80 31.75
N ILE A 71 -15.22 3.95 32.47
CA ILE A 71 -15.08 3.42 33.83
C ILE A 71 -15.40 4.48 34.88
N ASP A 72 -14.88 5.71 34.70
CA ASP A 72 -14.88 6.69 35.80
C ASP A 72 -16.09 7.63 35.77
N THR A 73 -16.78 7.74 34.63
CA THR A 73 -17.73 8.85 34.41
C THR A 73 -19.10 8.46 33.81
N GLU A 74 -19.46 7.18 33.91
CA GLU A 74 -20.78 6.62 33.55
C GLU A 74 -21.26 6.96 32.13
N ASN A 75 -20.36 7.28 31.19
CA ASN A 75 -20.72 7.70 29.83
C ASN A 75 -21.68 8.90 29.78
N SER A 76 -21.40 9.94 30.57
CA SER A 76 -22.14 11.22 30.46
C SER A 76 -21.55 12.14 29.37
N TYR A 77 -22.38 13.02 28.81
CA TYR A 77 -21.93 14.08 27.91
C TYR A 77 -21.00 15.07 28.60
N GLU A 78 -21.30 15.42 29.87
CA GLU A 78 -20.51 16.37 30.66
C GLU A 78 -19.08 15.86 30.87
N ALA A 79 -18.93 14.55 31.10
CA ALA A 79 -17.63 13.89 31.21
C ALA A 79 -16.78 14.04 29.95
N ALA A 80 -17.37 13.90 28.76
CA ALA A 80 -16.64 14.07 27.50
C ALA A 80 -16.14 15.52 27.36
N THR A 81 -16.94 16.51 27.75
CA THR A 81 -16.52 17.92 27.73
C THR A 81 -15.43 18.23 28.74
N GLU A 82 -15.46 17.59 29.91
CA GLU A 82 -14.41 17.72 30.93
C GLU A 82 -13.07 17.15 30.43
N ILE A 83 -13.09 15.98 29.77
CA ILE A 83 -11.91 15.36 29.17
C ILE A 83 -11.25 16.30 28.14
N PHE A 84 -12.05 16.99 27.32
CA PHE A 84 -11.55 17.99 26.37
C PHE A 84 -11.19 19.34 26.99
N SER A 85 -11.60 19.60 28.24
CA SER A 85 -11.18 20.81 28.95
C SER A 85 -9.76 20.68 29.50
N ASP A 86 -9.24 19.46 29.63
CA ASP A 86 -7.86 19.20 30.04
C ASP A 86 -6.89 19.26 28.85
N VAL A 87 -6.02 20.28 28.87
CA VAL A 87 -5.00 20.51 27.86
C VAL A 87 -4.00 19.35 27.78
N PHE A 88 -3.69 18.69 28.90
CA PHE A 88 -2.74 17.58 28.91
C PHE A 88 -3.29 16.36 28.18
N ILE A 89 -4.60 16.11 28.29
CA ILE A 89 -5.25 15.02 27.58
C ILE A 89 -5.22 15.25 26.07
N ILE A 90 -5.60 16.44 25.62
CA ILE A 90 -5.54 16.79 24.19
C ILE A 90 -4.10 16.71 23.67
N ALA A 91 -3.14 17.25 24.43
CA ALA A 91 -1.72 17.19 24.08
C ALA A 91 -1.22 15.74 23.97
N LEU A 92 -1.67 14.84 24.84
CA LEU A 92 -1.30 13.43 24.79
C LEU A 92 -1.89 12.72 23.57
N MET A 93 -3.18 12.94 23.27
CA MET A 93 -3.81 12.39 22.06
C MET A 93 -3.05 12.82 20.80
N TYR A 94 -2.78 14.12 20.68
CA TYR A 94 -2.23 14.68 19.46
C TYR A 94 -0.72 14.43 19.35
N SER A 95 -0.01 14.31 20.47
CA SER A 95 1.39 13.87 20.46
C SER A 95 1.54 12.42 20.02
N ALA A 96 0.61 11.53 20.38
CA ALA A 96 0.60 10.16 19.88
C ALA A 96 0.41 10.12 18.35
N ALA A 97 -0.50 10.94 17.80
CA ALA A 97 -0.65 11.10 16.36
C ALA A 97 0.61 11.65 15.68
N ALA A 98 1.21 12.71 16.25
CA ALA A 98 2.46 13.29 15.77
C ALA A 98 3.61 12.28 15.80
N PHE A 99 3.66 11.43 16.83
CA PHE A 99 4.64 10.36 16.93
C PHE A 99 4.47 9.30 15.84
N GLY A 100 3.23 8.94 15.50
CA GLY A 100 2.96 8.07 14.35
C GLY A 100 3.47 8.67 13.04
N TYR A 101 3.35 9.98 12.88
CA TYR A 101 3.86 10.68 11.70
C TYR A 101 5.40 10.69 11.66
N LEU A 102 6.02 10.92 12.81
CA LEU A 102 7.48 10.84 12.98
C LEU A 102 7.98 9.43 12.66
N MET A 103 7.32 8.39 13.16
CA MET A 103 7.64 7.00 12.88
C MET A 103 7.58 6.71 11.37
N TYR A 104 6.55 7.21 10.69
CA TYR A 104 6.43 7.08 9.24
C TYR A 104 7.57 7.78 8.48
N MET A 105 8.11 8.89 8.97
CA MET A 105 9.25 9.56 8.33
C MET A 105 10.57 8.80 8.52
N VAL A 106 10.75 8.14 9.66
CA VAL A 106 12.01 7.46 10.01
C VAL A 106 12.12 6.07 9.39
N ILE A 107 11.01 5.35 9.24
CA ILE A 107 11.03 3.96 8.75
C ILE A 107 11.53 3.81 7.30
N PRO A 108 11.04 4.58 6.31
CA PRO A 108 11.49 4.43 4.93
C PRO A 108 13.01 4.55 4.74
N PRO A 109 13.70 5.61 5.23
CA PRO A 109 15.15 5.69 5.09
C PRO A 109 15.87 4.55 5.84
N MET A 110 15.37 4.13 7.00
CA MET A 110 15.95 3.00 7.74
C MET A 110 15.85 1.68 6.95
N VAL A 111 14.71 1.41 6.32
CA VAL A 111 14.53 0.20 5.51
C VAL A 111 15.41 0.24 4.26
N THR A 112 15.49 1.39 3.58
CA THR A 112 16.33 1.52 2.37
C THR A 112 17.81 1.33 2.67
N THR A 113 18.32 1.88 3.77
CA THR A 113 19.72 1.68 4.17
C THR A 113 20.00 0.22 4.49
N PHE A 114 19.11 -0.45 5.20
CA PHE A 114 19.23 -1.87 5.50
C PHE A 114 19.18 -2.75 4.23
N LEU A 115 18.27 -2.45 3.31
CA LEU A 115 18.17 -3.12 2.02
C LEU A 115 19.44 -2.94 1.19
N ASN A 116 20.01 -1.74 1.17
CA ASN A 116 21.27 -1.47 0.45
C ASN A 116 22.43 -2.28 1.03
N VAL A 117 22.54 -2.38 2.36
CA VAL A 117 23.58 -3.19 3.02
C VAL A 117 23.40 -4.68 2.70
N MET A 118 22.16 -5.18 2.74
CA MET A 118 21.87 -6.56 2.34
C MET A 118 22.20 -6.83 0.87
N ALA A 119 21.82 -5.92 -0.03
CA ALA A 119 22.10 -6.01 -1.46
C ALA A 119 23.62 -6.07 -1.71
N GLN A 120 24.41 -5.21 -1.06
CA GLN A 120 25.87 -5.23 -1.14
C GLN A 120 26.47 -6.56 -0.67
N ARG A 121 25.99 -7.12 0.45
CA ARG A 121 26.44 -8.45 0.92
C ARG A 121 26.12 -9.54 -0.10
N ARG A 122 24.92 -9.52 -0.67
CA ARG A 122 24.53 -10.49 -1.71
C ARG A 122 25.41 -10.37 -2.95
N ILE A 123 25.70 -9.15 -3.41
CA ILE A 123 26.62 -8.92 -4.53
C ILE A 123 28.03 -9.42 -4.20
N ALA A 124 28.54 -9.17 -2.99
CA ALA A 124 29.86 -9.64 -2.58
C ALA A 124 29.95 -11.18 -2.58
N LEU A 125 28.91 -11.87 -2.12
CA LEU A 125 28.83 -13.33 -2.16
C LEU A 125 28.80 -13.86 -3.61
N LEU A 126 28.00 -13.25 -4.48
CA LEU A 126 27.94 -13.64 -5.90
C LEU A 126 29.28 -13.43 -6.60
N ARG A 127 29.95 -12.29 -6.36
CA ARG A 127 31.29 -12.03 -6.91
C ARG A 127 32.35 -12.99 -6.38
N ALA A 128 32.28 -13.36 -5.09
CA ALA A 128 33.17 -14.37 -4.52
C ALA A 128 32.96 -15.75 -5.15
N ALA A 129 31.70 -16.14 -5.40
CA ALA A 129 31.35 -17.37 -6.11
C ALA A 129 31.85 -17.35 -7.56
N GLN A 130 31.63 -16.26 -8.31
CA GLN A 130 32.16 -16.08 -9.67
C GLN A 130 33.68 -16.21 -9.70
N LYS A 131 34.40 -15.53 -8.79
CA LYS A 131 35.86 -15.61 -8.71
C LYS A 131 36.35 -17.03 -8.42
N LYS A 132 35.63 -17.79 -7.59
CA LYS A 132 35.94 -19.20 -7.31
C LYS A 132 35.78 -20.07 -8.55
N ILE A 133 34.68 -19.92 -9.28
CA ILE A 133 34.42 -20.67 -10.52
C ILE A 133 35.50 -20.37 -11.57
N ILE A 134 35.86 -19.10 -11.77
CA ILE A 134 36.94 -18.73 -12.70
C ILE A 134 38.28 -19.34 -12.28
N GLY A 135 38.56 -19.40 -10.98
CA GLY A 135 39.78 -20.03 -10.46
C GLY A 135 39.83 -21.55 -10.66
N GLU A 136 38.68 -22.23 -10.60
CA GLU A 136 38.57 -23.68 -10.78
C GLU A 136 38.48 -24.10 -12.26
N TRP A 137 37.81 -23.31 -13.09
CA TRP A 137 37.45 -23.69 -14.48
C TRP A 137 38.21 -22.88 -15.55
N GLY A 138 38.99 -21.88 -15.16
CA GLY A 138 39.74 -21.03 -16.08
C GLY A 138 38.94 -19.83 -16.59
N PRO A 139 39.62 -18.86 -17.24
CA PRO A 139 39.04 -17.60 -17.67
C PRO A 139 38.06 -17.73 -18.85
N GLU A 140 38.12 -18.83 -19.61
CA GLU A 140 37.24 -19.08 -20.76
C GLU A 140 35.75 -19.09 -20.38
N VAL A 141 35.41 -19.53 -19.16
CA VAL A 141 34.02 -19.52 -18.67
C VAL A 141 33.47 -18.11 -18.48
N ALA A 142 34.32 -17.12 -18.16
CA ALA A 142 33.89 -15.73 -18.03
C ALA A 142 33.63 -15.09 -19.41
N GLN A 143 34.37 -15.49 -20.44
CA GLN A 143 34.14 -15.03 -21.82
C GLN A 143 32.81 -15.55 -22.37
N ILE A 144 32.47 -16.81 -22.13
CA ILE A 144 31.19 -17.39 -22.59
C ILE A 144 29.97 -16.61 -22.04
N VAL A 145 30.04 -16.15 -20.79
CA VAL A 145 28.97 -15.35 -20.18
C VAL A 145 28.94 -13.93 -20.75
N ALA A 146 30.09 -13.31 -20.98
CA ALA A 146 30.18 -11.97 -21.57
C ALA A 146 29.67 -11.96 -23.03
N ASP A 147 30.05 -12.98 -23.81
CA ASP A 147 29.59 -13.14 -25.19
C ASP A 147 28.06 -13.36 -25.25
N ALA A 148 27.49 -14.05 -24.25
CA ALA A 148 26.04 -14.25 -24.13
C ALA A 148 25.28 -12.97 -23.72
N GLU A 149 25.85 -12.13 -22.83
CA GLU A 149 25.29 -10.82 -22.46
C GLU A 149 25.29 -9.86 -23.67
N GLU A 150 26.35 -9.86 -24.48
CA GLU A 150 26.43 -9.05 -25.70
C GLU A 150 25.41 -9.48 -26.77
N GLU A 151 25.14 -10.79 -26.92
CA GLU A 151 24.09 -11.29 -27.81
C GLU A 151 22.68 -10.90 -27.33
N GLU A 152 22.37 -10.97 -26.02
CA GLU A 152 21.08 -10.54 -25.47
C GLU A 152 20.84 -9.04 -25.66
N ASP A 153 21.83 -8.19 -25.36
CA ASP A 153 21.74 -6.74 -25.56
C ASP A 153 21.56 -6.37 -27.04
N MET A 154 22.26 -7.07 -27.96
CA MET A 154 22.07 -6.85 -29.40
C MET A 154 20.69 -7.29 -29.90
N VAL A 155 20.09 -8.33 -29.32
CA VAL A 155 18.73 -8.78 -29.65
C VAL A 155 17.68 -7.81 -29.11
N GLU A 156 17.84 -7.27 -27.90
CA GLU A 156 16.93 -6.27 -27.32
C GLU A 156 16.98 -4.93 -28.09
N VAL A 157 18.19 -4.45 -28.43
CA VAL A 157 18.37 -3.25 -29.26
C VAL A 157 17.79 -3.45 -30.67
N LYS A 158 17.99 -4.62 -31.28
CA LYS A 158 17.43 -4.93 -32.60
C LYS A 158 15.89 -5.04 -32.54
N GLY A 159 15.32 -5.66 -31.52
CA GLY A 159 13.87 -5.72 -31.28
C GLY A 159 13.23 -4.34 -31.03
N ALA A 160 13.92 -3.45 -30.33
CA ALA A 160 13.49 -2.06 -30.15
C ALA A 160 13.65 -1.22 -31.44
N SER A 161 14.64 -1.51 -32.28
CA SER A 161 14.82 -0.85 -33.58
C SER A 161 13.81 -1.32 -34.63
N ILE A 162 13.40 -2.59 -34.60
CA ILE A 162 12.39 -3.17 -35.49
C ILE A 162 10.99 -2.61 -35.18
N SER A 163 10.69 -2.26 -33.92
CA SER A 163 9.43 -1.60 -33.55
C SER A 163 9.43 -0.09 -33.76
N ALA A 164 10.60 0.54 -33.88
CA ALA A 164 10.73 1.97 -34.17
C ALA A 164 10.79 2.28 -35.69
N ASP A 165 11.05 1.27 -36.53
CA ASP A 165 11.05 1.36 -38.00
C ASP A 165 9.78 0.74 -38.61
N GLU A 166 8.64 0.87 -37.94
CA GLU A 166 7.33 0.64 -38.56
C GLU A 166 6.94 1.88 -39.39
N SER A 167 7.77 2.16 -40.40
CA SER A 167 7.46 3.08 -41.51
C SER A 167 7.93 2.50 -42.85
N ASP A 168 7.91 1.17 -42.96
CA ASP A 168 8.08 0.46 -44.22
C ASP A 168 6.72 0.39 -44.96
N PRO A 169 6.55 1.03 -46.12
CA PRO A 169 5.28 1.09 -46.82
C PRO A 169 4.82 -0.26 -47.42
N ASP A 170 5.64 -1.31 -47.38
CA ASP A 170 5.33 -2.60 -48.03
C ASP A 170 4.61 -3.64 -47.12
N ILE A 171 4.27 -3.29 -45.87
CA ILE A 171 3.35 -4.08 -45.02
C ILE A 171 1.99 -3.38 -44.93
N GLN A 172 1.35 -3.13 -46.07
CA GLN A 172 -0.10 -2.87 -46.14
C GLN A 172 -0.85 -3.98 -46.89
N ASP A 173 -0.15 -4.97 -47.44
CA ASP A 173 -0.74 -5.98 -48.35
C ASP A 173 -1.14 -7.30 -47.65
N ILE A 174 -1.08 -7.38 -46.32
CA ILE A 174 -1.42 -8.60 -45.57
C ILE A 174 -2.62 -8.40 -44.63
N THR A 175 -2.96 -7.16 -44.27
CA THR A 175 -4.10 -6.85 -43.38
C THR A 175 -5.47 -6.89 -44.07
N ASP A 176 -5.51 -7.11 -45.39
CA ASP A 176 -6.76 -7.22 -46.17
C ASP A 176 -7.20 -8.68 -46.41
N LEU A 177 -6.52 -9.68 -45.81
CA LEU A 177 -6.83 -11.11 -45.99
C LEU A 177 -7.47 -11.80 -44.77
N GLU A 178 -7.72 -11.10 -43.67
CA GLU A 178 -8.38 -11.66 -42.48
C GLU A 178 -9.92 -11.48 -42.46
N ASP A 179 -10.49 -10.74 -43.43
CA ASP A 179 -11.94 -10.47 -43.49
C ASP A 179 -12.77 -11.54 -44.22
N ASP A 180 -12.16 -12.62 -44.75
CA ASP A 180 -12.86 -13.67 -45.52
C ASP A 180 -13.01 -15.03 -44.80
N GLU A 181 -12.68 -15.12 -43.50
CA GLU A 181 -13.03 -16.29 -42.66
C GLU A 181 -14.44 -16.19 -42.02
N GLY A 182 -15.21 -15.16 -42.36
CA GLY A 182 -16.58 -14.95 -41.89
C GLY A 182 -17.67 -15.72 -42.65
N ILE A 183 -17.35 -16.41 -43.76
CA ILE A 183 -18.36 -17.00 -44.67
C ILE A 183 -18.53 -18.53 -44.52
N ILE A 184 -17.67 -19.21 -43.74
CA ILE A 184 -17.66 -20.70 -43.69
C ILE A 184 -18.15 -21.32 -42.37
N MET A 185 -18.86 -20.57 -41.52
CA MET A 185 -19.40 -21.09 -40.24
C MET A 185 -20.93 -20.97 -40.09
N GLU A 186 -21.68 -20.78 -41.19
CA GLU A 186 -23.15 -20.73 -41.16
C GLU A 186 -23.85 -21.95 -41.78
N ASP A 187 -23.09 -22.94 -42.32
CA ASP A 187 -23.66 -24.13 -42.99
C ASP A 187 -23.43 -25.47 -42.26
N LEU A 188 -23.19 -25.43 -40.95
CA LEU A 188 -23.19 -26.63 -40.09
C LEU A 188 -24.15 -26.42 -38.91
N ARG A 189 -25.43 -26.31 -39.25
CA ARG A 189 -26.56 -26.58 -38.36
C ARG A 189 -27.07 -28.00 -38.55
#